data_AF-A0A7V8D978-F1
#
_entry.id   AF-A0A7V8D978-F1
#
_cell.length_a   1.000
_cell.length_b   1.000
_cell.length_c   1.000
_cell.angle_alpha   90.00
_cell.angle_beta   90.00
_cell.angle_gamma   90.00
#
_symmetry.space_group_name_H-M   'P 1'
#
loop_
_entity.id
_entity.type
_entity.pdbx_description
1 polymer ?
#
loop_
_entity_poly.entity_id
_entity_poly.type
_entity_poly.pdbx_seq_one_letter_code
_entity_poly.pdbx_strand_id
1 'polypeptide(L)' 'MIYEVIIQEKAIKDAQEYAAYILSESGRAPALKWLDGLYASIETLSQMPQRYKIIEENNSFEIE' A
#
# COMPACT_ATOMS: atom_id res chain seq x y z
N MET A 1 16.94 14.58 -3.81
CA MET A 1 15.69 14.97 -4.51
C MET A 1 14.58 14.22 -3.81
N ILE A 2 13.53 14.89 -3.38
CA ILE A 2 12.33 14.24 -2.78
C ILE A 2 11.25 14.31 -3.86
N TYR A 3 10.66 13.16 -4.18
CA TYR A 3 9.56 13.04 -5.12
C TYR A 3 8.23 13.16 -4.38
N GLU A 4 7.26 13.81 -5.02
CA GLU A 4 5.89 13.81 -4.53
C GLU A 4 5.23 12.46 -4.83
N VAL A 5 4.66 11.83 -3.80
CA VAL A 5 3.90 10.59 -3.95
C VAL A 5 2.41 10.92 -3.97
N ILE A 6 1.78 10.73 -5.12
CA ILE A 6 0.34 10.94 -5.30
C ILE A 6 -0.37 9.62 -5.04
N ILE A 7 -1.20 9.58 -3.99
CA ILE A 7 -1.99 8.41 -3.62
C ILE A 7 -3.42 8.60 -4.13
N GLN A 8 -3.91 7.65 -4.91
CA GLN A 8 -5.29 7.68 -5.41
C GLN A 8 -6.28 7.42 -4.27
N GLU A 9 -7.47 8.03 -4.34
CA GLU A 9 -8.54 7.81 -3.33
C GLU A 9 -8.88 6.33 -3.13
N LYS A 10 -8.89 5.55 -4.22
CA LYS A 10 -9.11 4.10 -4.16
C LYS A 10 -8.04 3.40 -3.30
N ALA A 11 -6.76 3.72 -3.48
CA ALA A 11 -5.68 3.14 -2.71
C ALA A 11 -5.76 3.48 -1.22
N ILE A 12 -6.27 4.67 -0.87
CA ILE A 12 -6.55 5.06 0.53
C ILE A 12 -7.63 4.15 1.11
N LYS A 13 -8.73 3.94 0.38
CA LYS A 13 -9.83 3.06 0.79
C LYS A 13 -9.35 1.61 0.96
N ASP A 14 -8.59 1.11 0.00
CA ASP A 14 -8.02 -0.24 0.04
C ASP A 14 -7.12 -0.43 1.28
N ALA A 15 -6.28 0.56 1.61
CA ALA A 15 -5.44 0.51 2.80
C ALA A 15 -6.26 0.49 4.11
N GLN A 16 -7.35 1.25 4.17
CA GLN A 16 -8.26 1.27 5.33
C GLN A 16 -9.00 -0.07 5.48
N GLU A 17 -9.49 -0.64 4.38
CA GLU A 17 -10.17 -1.94 4.38
C GLU A 17 -9.24 -3.06 4.83
N TYR A 18 -7.99 -3.08 4.33
CA TYR A 18 -6.98 -4.04 4.78
C TYR A 18 -6.62 -3.86 6.26
N ALA A 19 -6.42 -2.62 6.73
CA ALA A 19 -6.13 -2.38 8.14
C ALA A 19 -7.29 -2.82 9.05
N ALA A 20 -8.54 -2.61 8.62
CA ALA A 20 -9.73 -3.08 9.35
C ALA A 20 -9.82 -4.61 9.39
N TYR A 21 -9.50 -5.28 8.28
CA TYR A 21 -9.41 -6.74 8.21
C TYR A 21 -8.33 -7.29 9.16
N ILE A 22 -7.12 -6.73 9.13
CA ILE A 22 -6.05 -7.15 10.05
C ILE A 22 -6.46 -6.91 11.51
N LEU A 23 -7.15 -5.80 11.79
CA LEU A 23 -7.66 -5.50 13.12
C LEU A 23 -8.67 -6.55 13.60
N SER A 24 -9.57 -7.02 12.72
CA SER A 24 -10.55 -8.05 13.08
C SER A 24 -9.92 -9.43 13.31
N GLU A 25 -8.94 -9.81 12.48
CA GLU A 25 -8.34 -11.15 12.51
C GLU A 25 -7.20 -11.29 13.53
N SER A 26 -6.36 -10.26 13.66
CA SER A 26 -5.09 -10.32 14.38
C SER A 26 -4.99 -9.31 15.52
N GLY A 27 -5.98 -8.43 15.65
CA GLY A 27 -6.04 -7.42 16.70
C GLY A 27 -5.25 -6.15 16.37
N ARG A 28 -5.22 -5.25 17.36
CA ARG A 28 -4.78 -3.85 17.15
C ARG A 28 -3.29 -3.70 16.87
N ALA A 29 -2.43 -4.41 17.60
CA ALA A 29 -0.99 -4.25 17.47
C ALA A 29 -0.47 -4.68 16.07
N PRO A 30 -0.93 -5.81 15.48
CA PRO A 30 -0.61 -6.15 14.10
C PRO A 30 -1.12 -5.14 13.07
N ALA A 31 -2.33 -4.62 13.23
CA ALA A 31 -2.89 -3.62 12.32
C ALA A 31 -2.08 -2.32 12.30
N LEU A 32 -1.66 -1.83 13.47
CA LEU A 32 -0.80 -0.65 13.58
C LEU A 32 0.58 -0.89 12.95
N LYS A 33 1.21 -2.03 13.26
CA LYS A 33 2.51 -2.39 12.68
C LYS A 33 2.45 -2.47 11.15
N TRP A 34 1.35 -2.95 10.59
CA TRP A 34 1.14 -3.01 9.15
C TRP A 34 1.02 -1.61 8.54
N LEU A 35 0.24 -0.71 9.17
CA LEU A 35 0.12 0.69 8.74
C LEU A 35 1.47 1.41 8.78
N ASP A 36 2.26 1.23 9.85
CA ASP A 36 3.61 1.80 9.97
C ASP A 36 4.51 1.35 8.81
N GLY A 37 4.43 0.07 8.42
CA GLY A 37 5.16 -0.47 7.27
C GLY A 37 4.72 0.13 5.92
N LEU A 38 3.43 0.42 5.76
CA LEU A 38 2.90 1.11 4.59
C LEU A 38 3.43 2.55 4.50
N TYR A 39 3.41 3.28 5.62
CA TYR A 39 3.97 4.64 5.70
C TYR A 39 5.46 4.68 5.36
N ALA A 40 6.25 3.77 5.94
CA ALA A 40 7.69 3.68 5.66
C ALA A 40 7.98 3.35 4.18
N SER A 41 7.09 2.57 3.54
CA SER A 41 7.20 2.25 2.11
C SER A 41 6.91 3.48 1.24
N ILE A 42 5.89 4.27 1.58
CA ILE A 42 5.58 5.54 0.89
C ILE A 42 6.72 6.55 1.06
N GLU A 43 7.28 6.66 2.26
CA GLU A 43 8.45 7.51 2.52
C GLU A 43 9.65 7.07 1.68
N THR A 44 9.94 5.76 1.65
CA THR A 44 11.03 5.21 0.82
C THR A 44 10.79 5.48 -0.66
N LEU A 45 9.55 5.34 -1.14
CA LEU A 45 9.19 5.62 -2.53
C LEU A 45 9.42 7.10 -2.89
N SER A 46 9.13 8.01 -1.97
CA SER A 46 9.39 9.45 -2.15
C SER A 46 10.89 9.78 -2.27
N GLN A 47 11.77 8.97 -1.69
CA GLN A 47 13.22 9.22 -1.69
C GLN A 47 13.95 8.45 -2.79
N MET A 48 13.52 7.22 -3.08
CA MET A 48 14.21 6.26 -3.95
C MET A 48 13.23 5.44 -4.80
N PRO A 49 12.47 6.06 -5.72
CA PRO A 49 11.46 5.37 -6.51
C PRO A 49 12.02 4.20 -7.34
N GLN A 50 13.25 4.33 -7.83
CA GLN A 50 13.96 3.30 -8.59
C GLN A 50 14.24 2.00 -7.82
N ARG A 51 14.06 1.99 -6.50
CA ARG A 51 14.18 0.77 -5.67
C ARG A 51 13.01 -0.20 -5.91
N TYR A 52 11.89 0.30 -6.41
CA TYR A 52 10.69 -0.47 -6.66
C TYR A 52 10.65 -0.94 -8.11
N LYS A 53 10.17 -2.18 -8.30
CA LYS A 53 9.88 -2.71 -9.63
C LYS A 53 8.47 -2.27 -10.01
N ILE A 54 8.33 -1.63 -11.17
CA ILE A 54 7.02 -1.40 -11.78
C ILE A 54 6.52 -2.75 -12.31
N ILE A 55 5.34 -3.16 -11.86
CA ILE A 55 4.63 -4.32 -12.38
C ILE A 55 3.52 -3.78 -13.26
N GLU A 56 3.60 -4.04 -14.55
CA GLU A 56 2.51 -3.73 -15.48
C GLU A 56 1.44 -4.80 -15.30
N GLU A 57 0.40 -4.51 -14.53
CA GLU A 57 -0.81 -5.32 -14.53
C GLU A 57 -1.58 -5.04 -15.82
N ASN A 58 -1.45 -5.95 -16.79
CA ASN A 58 -2.46 -6.09 -17.83
C ASN A 58 -3.73 -6.56 -17.13
N ASN A 59 -4.70 -5.65 -16.97
CA ASN A 59 -6.04 -5.95 -16.45
C ASN A 59 -6.84 -6.84 -17.41
N SER A 60 -6.37 -8.06 -17.69
CA SER A 60 -7.14 -9.10 -18.36
C SER A 60 -7.60 -10.10 -17.31
N PHE A 61 -8.80 -9.88 -16.79
CA PHE A 61 -9.59 -10.95 -16.19
C PHE A 61 -10.20 -11.75 -17.34
N GLU A 62 -9.52 -12.80 -17.80
CA GLU A 62 -10.21 -13.87 -18.51
C GLU A 62 -10.97 -14.68 -17.46
N ILE A 63 -12.29 -14.62 -17.55
CA ILE A 63 -13.20 -15.51 -16.84
C ILE A 63 -13.30 -16.77 -17.71
N GLU A 64 -12.67 -17.87 -17.29
CA GLU A 64 -13.03 -19.22 -17.75
C GLU A 64 -14.24 -19.76 -16.96
#